data_AF-I7ZYD0-F1
#
_entry.id   AF-I7ZYD0-F1
#
_cell.length_a   1.000
_cell.length_b   1.000
_cell.length_c   1.000
_cell.angle_alpha   90.00
_cell.angle_beta   90.00
_cell.angle_gamma   90.00
#
_symmetry.space_group_name_H-M   'P 1'
#
loop_
_entity.id
_entity.type
_entity.pdbx_description
1 polymer ?
#
loop_
_entity_poly.entity_id
_entity_poly.type
_entity_poly.pdbx_seq_one_letter_code
_entity_poly.pdbx_strand_id
1 'polypeptide(L)'
;MKMATTHPRTIPYLTSPTMNFDLPSYSSMSDNRVGVCPWKGGTYIIRDPETKLVIALEKGILGLYPEASEVASIYQFGRSSHWHCVENDHMWLGFYNTVSGTYIGHDNRKSNWRFQAKAERHDEWEWFCARQHPDGGHVLLVKHWGEFLPMRIGGKDNRELMVDAKREGGTVWEFIKVDLEK
;
A
#
# COMPACT_ATOMS: atom_id res chain seq x y z
N MET A 1 -66.50 25.06 -5.95
CA MET A 1 -65.50 24.19 -5.28
C MET A 1 -64.19 24.96 -5.23
N LYS A 2 -63.43 24.82 -4.14
CA LYS A 2 -62.55 25.84 -3.53
C LYS A 2 -61.10 25.81 -4.07
N MET A 3 -60.38 26.93 -3.87
CA MET A 3 -58.90 27.13 -3.84
C MET A 3 -58.18 27.26 -5.20
N ALA A 4 -57.11 28.04 -5.39
CA ALA A 4 -56.37 29.00 -4.57
C ALA A 4 -55.57 29.92 -5.51
N THR A 5 -55.43 31.20 -5.15
CA THR A 5 -54.60 32.17 -5.86
C THR A 5 -53.14 32.01 -5.43
N THR A 6 -52.26 31.59 -6.33
CA THR A 6 -50.80 31.59 -6.12
C THR A 6 -50.18 32.79 -6.82
N HIS A 7 -49.74 33.77 -6.03
CA HIS A 7 -48.81 34.81 -6.50
C HIS A 7 -47.39 34.25 -6.57
N PRO A 8 -46.60 34.62 -7.61
CA PRO A 8 -45.21 34.20 -7.71
C PRO A 8 -44.40 34.83 -6.59
N ARG A 9 -43.78 33.99 -5.74
CA ARG A 9 -42.80 34.45 -4.75
C ARG A 9 -41.47 34.71 -5.45
N THR A 10 -41.14 35.99 -5.59
CA THR A 10 -39.80 36.47 -5.90
C THR A 10 -38.83 35.96 -4.84
N ILE A 11 -37.82 35.18 -5.24
CA ILE A 11 -36.71 34.77 -4.37
C ILE A 11 -35.87 36.02 -4.09
N PRO A 12 -35.69 36.46 -2.84
CA PRO A 12 -34.75 37.53 -2.54
C PRO A 12 -33.33 36.99 -2.78
N TYR A 13 -32.58 37.67 -3.64
CA TYR A 13 -31.15 37.45 -3.82
C TYR A 13 -30.45 37.59 -2.47
N LEU A 14 -29.87 36.50 -1.98
CA LEU A 14 -28.99 36.55 -0.82
C LEU A 14 -27.72 37.28 -1.28
N THR A 15 -27.57 38.53 -0.86
CA THR A 15 -26.31 39.27 -1.00
C THR A 15 -25.24 38.54 -0.21
N SER A 16 -24.34 37.86 -0.91
CA SER A 16 -23.17 37.21 -0.32
C SER A 16 -22.30 38.26 0.39
N PRO A 17 -22.01 38.14 1.69
CA PRO A 17 -20.88 38.87 2.25
C PRO A 17 -19.62 38.31 1.60
N THR A 18 -18.78 39.17 1.05
CA THR A 18 -17.43 38.83 0.57
C THR A 18 -16.60 38.28 1.73
N MET A 19 -16.74 36.99 2.01
CA MET A 19 -15.75 36.25 2.77
C MET A 19 -14.65 35.89 1.80
N ASN A 20 -13.58 36.67 1.81
CA ASN A 20 -12.28 36.26 1.29
C ASN A 20 -11.80 35.08 2.14
N PHE A 21 -12.28 33.87 1.84
CA PHE A 21 -11.56 32.68 2.19
C PHE A 21 -10.47 32.52 1.14
N ASP A 22 -9.26 32.92 1.50
CA ASP A 22 -8.06 32.42 0.84
C ASP A 22 -8.08 30.90 1.02
N LEU A 23 -8.70 30.20 0.07
CA LEU A 23 -8.66 28.75 0.00
C LEU A 23 -7.18 28.37 -0.03
N PRO A 24 -6.70 27.49 0.87
CA PRO A 24 -5.34 27.01 0.78
C PRO A 24 -5.16 26.43 -0.62
N SER A 25 -4.23 27.00 -1.37
CA SER A 25 -3.81 26.48 -2.67
C SER A 25 -3.24 25.10 -2.42
N TYR A 26 -4.08 24.07 -2.53
CA TYR A 26 -3.62 22.71 -2.55
C TYR A 26 -2.80 22.56 -3.84
N SER A 27 -1.48 22.45 -3.69
CA SER A 27 -0.61 22.11 -4.82
C SER A 27 -1.26 20.96 -5.55
N SER A 28 -1.65 21.18 -6.81
CA SER A 28 -2.12 20.10 -7.67
C SER A 28 -1.05 19.02 -7.60
N MET A 29 -1.37 17.89 -6.96
CA MET A 29 -0.44 16.77 -6.89
C MET A 29 -0.05 16.48 -8.32
N SER A 30 1.21 16.76 -8.65
CA SER A 30 1.79 16.25 -9.88
C SER A 30 1.48 14.76 -9.92
N ASP A 31 1.03 14.27 -11.07
CA ASP A 31 0.85 12.86 -11.43
C ASP A 31 2.21 12.15 -11.42
N ASN A 32 2.86 12.18 -10.26
CA ASN A 32 4.04 11.41 -9.97
C ASN A 32 3.51 10.06 -9.56
N ARG A 33 3.96 9.05 -10.30
CA ARG A 33 3.71 7.61 -10.12
C ARG A 33 4.27 7.07 -8.79
N VAL A 34 4.42 7.93 -7.79
CA VAL A 34 5.19 7.79 -6.55
C VAL A 34 4.22 8.01 -5.38
N GLY A 35 3.91 6.94 -4.66
CA GLY A 35 3.19 7.02 -3.38
C GLY A 35 1.67 6.93 -3.45
N VAL A 36 1.12 6.11 -4.36
CA VAL A 36 -0.32 5.80 -4.34
C VAL A 36 -0.62 4.87 -3.16
N CYS A 37 -1.68 5.13 -2.41
CA CYS A 37 -2.16 4.20 -1.39
C CYS A 37 -2.58 2.89 -2.07
N PRO A 38 -2.05 1.71 -1.67
CA PRO A 38 -2.42 0.46 -2.30
C PRO A 38 -3.92 0.20 -2.10
N TRP A 39 -4.62 -0.02 -3.21
CA TRP A 39 -6.05 -0.33 -3.23
C TRP A 39 -6.31 -1.72 -3.78
N LYS A 40 -7.38 -2.35 -3.29
CA LYS A 40 -7.90 -3.64 -3.74
C LYS A 40 -7.96 -3.71 -5.27
N GLY A 41 -7.46 -4.82 -5.83
CA GLY A 41 -7.46 -5.12 -7.25
C GLY A 41 -6.29 -4.50 -8.03
N GLY A 42 -5.53 -3.59 -7.42
CA GLY A 42 -4.30 -3.07 -8.02
C GLY A 42 -3.15 -4.07 -7.90
N THR A 43 -2.20 -4.01 -8.83
CA THR A 43 -0.92 -4.73 -8.75
C THR A 43 0.19 -3.72 -8.58
N TYR A 44 1.10 -3.98 -7.63
CA TYR A 44 2.14 -3.03 -7.26
C TYR A 44 3.51 -3.69 -7.18
N ILE A 45 4.53 -2.90 -7.53
CA ILE A 45 5.89 -3.10 -7.05
C ILE A 45 6.02 -2.31 -5.75
N ILE A 46 6.51 -2.97 -4.70
CA ILE A 46 6.72 -2.36 -3.37
C ILE A 46 8.22 -2.10 -3.23
N ARG A 47 8.62 -0.82 -3.23
CA ARG A 47 10.02 -0.40 -3.34
C ARG A 47 10.46 0.36 -2.10
N ASP A 48 11.68 0.11 -1.65
CA ASP A 48 12.36 1.00 -0.71
C ASP A 48 12.88 2.25 -1.49
N PRO A 49 12.41 3.46 -1.14
CA PRO A 49 12.82 4.66 -1.85
C PRO A 49 14.31 4.99 -1.69
N GLU A 50 14.98 4.52 -0.63
CA GLU A 50 16.41 4.78 -0.40
C GLU A 50 17.30 3.87 -1.27
N THR A 51 17.17 2.55 -1.12
CA THR A 51 18.03 1.59 -1.82
C THR A 51 17.56 1.25 -3.23
N LYS A 52 16.32 1.62 -3.59
CA LYS A 52 15.62 1.21 -4.82
C LYS A 52 15.41 -0.30 -4.96
N LEU A 53 15.66 -1.06 -3.90
CA LEU A 53 15.34 -2.47 -3.87
C LEU A 53 13.84 -2.68 -3.71
N VAL A 54 13.33 -3.75 -4.30
CA VAL A 54 11.92 -4.10 -4.28
C VAL A 54 11.69 -5.35 -3.45
N ILE A 55 10.54 -5.41 -2.78
CA ILE A 55 10.06 -6.64 -2.17
C ILE A 55 9.75 -7.61 -3.31
N ALA A 56 10.46 -8.73 -3.34
CA ALA A 56 10.27 -9.74 -4.37
C ALA A 56 10.55 -11.14 -3.83
N LEU A 57 10.14 -12.12 -4.62
CA LEU A 57 10.58 -13.50 -4.48
C LEU A 57 11.73 -13.75 -5.44
N GLU A 58 12.81 -14.36 -4.96
CA GLU A 58 13.82 -15.00 -5.80
C GLU A 58 13.92 -16.46 -5.42
N LYS A 59 13.58 -17.36 -6.37
CA LYS A 59 13.51 -18.81 -6.15
C LYS A 59 12.63 -19.18 -4.94
N GLY A 60 11.52 -18.45 -4.76
CA GLY A 60 10.56 -18.63 -3.67
C GLY A 60 10.99 -18.04 -2.31
N ILE A 61 12.14 -17.36 -2.24
CA ILE A 61 12.60 -16.69 -1.02
C ILE A 61 12.20 -15.22 -1.06
N LEU A 62 11.43 -14.78 -0.06
CA LEU A 62 11.01 -13.39 0.09
C LEU A 62 12.18 -12.54 0.61
N GLY A 63 12.41 -11.40 -0.01
CA GLY A 63 13.44 -10.46 0.40
C GLY A 63 13.46 -9.20 -0.46
N LEU A 64 14.54 -8.42 -0.31
CA LEU A 64 14.81 -7.22 -1.10
C LEU A 64 15.79 -7.49 -2.23
N TYR A 65 15.35 -7.24 -3.46
CA TYR A 65 16.10 -7.52 -4.68
C TYR A 65 16.12 -6.31 -5.61
N PRO A 66 17.11 -6.19 -6.50
CA PRO A 66 17.03 -5.22 -7.59
C PRO A 66 15.77 -5.47 -8.41
N GLU A 67 15.11 -4.39 -8.81
CA GLU A 67 14.01 -4.47 -9.77
C GLU A 67 14.52 -5.13 -11.06
N ALA A 68 13.81 -6.16 -11.54
CA ALA A 68 14.20 -6.83 -12.78
C ALA A 68 13.96 -5.85 -13.94
N SER A 69 15.00 -5.53 -14.73
CA SER A 69 14.77 -4.85 -15.99
C SER A 69 14.06 -5.81 -16.95
N GLU A 70 13.20 -5.29 -17.83
CA GLU A 70 12.50 -6.10 -18.84
C GLU A 70 13.48 -6.98 -19.65
N VAL A 71 14.66 -6.45 -19.97
CA VAL A 71 15.73 -7.16 -20.68
C VAL A 71 16.39 -8.26 -19.82
N ALA A 72 16.40 -8.12 -18.49
CA ALA A 72 16.92 -9.13 -17.59
C ALA A 72 15.87 -10.18 -17.18
N SER A 73 14.58 -9.90 -17.35
CA SER A 73 13.47 -10.81 -17.01
C SER A 73 13.49 -12.13 -17.80
N ILE A 74 13.97 -12.09 -19.06
CA ILE A 74 14.21 -13.28 -19.90
C ILE A 74 15.31 -14.21 -19.36
N TYR A 75 16.19 -13.71 -18.48
CA TYR A 75 17.26 -14.50 -17.86
C TYR A 75 17.09 -14.68 -16.34
N GLN A 76 16.17 -13.98 -15.70
CA GLN A 76 15.85 -14.09 -14.27
C GLN A 76 14.71 -15.09 -14.03
N PHE A 77 14.94 -16.34 -14.41
CA PHE A 77 14.03 -17.43 -14.06
C PHE A 77 13.86 -17.50 -12.54
N GLY A 78 12.61 -17.34 -12.08
CA GLY A 78 12.23 -17.48 -10.67
C GLY A 78 12.28 -16.19 -9.85
N ARG A 79 12.37 -15.00 -10.45
CA ARG A 79 12.13 -13.73 -9.73
C ARG A 79 10.72 -13.19 -10.00
N SER A 80 10.01 -12.77 -8.96
CA SER A 80 8.69 -12.15 -9.07
C SER A 80 8.52 -11.02 -8.05
N SER A 81 8.30 -9.79 -8.53
CA SER A 81 8.17 -8.56 -7.73
C SER A 81 6.76 -7.96 -7.75
N HIS A 82 5.83 -8.58 -8.47
CA HIS A 82 4.47 -8.07 -8.66
C HIS A 82 3.57 -8.61 -7.55
N TRP A 83 3.00 -7.70 -6.77
CA TRP A 83 2.11 -8.02 -5.67
C TRP A 83 0.71 -7.50 -5.97
N HIS A 84 -0.22 -8.42 -6.20
CA HIS A 84 -1.62 -8.13 -6.32
C HIS A 84 -2.20 -7.80 -4.95
N CYS A 85 -2.74 -6.60 -4.81
CA CYS A 85 -3.37 -6.14 -3.58
C CYS A 85 -4.79 -6.71 -3.51
N VAL A 86 -5.03 -7.60 -2.56
CA VAL A 86 -6.36 -8.11 -2.25
C VAL A 86 -6.91 -7.44 -0.99
N GLU A 87 -8.21 -7.58 -0.78
CA GLU A 87 -8.86 -7.15 0.45
C GLU A 87 -9.93 -8.17 0.82
N ASN A 88 -9.92 -8.60 2.08
CA ASN A 88 -10.91 -9.53 2.61
C ASN A 88 -12.17 -8.80 3.14
N ASP A 89 -13.19 -9.56 3.54
CA ASP A 89 -14.47 -9.02 4.00
C ASP A 89 -14.36 -8.20 5.30
N HIS A 90 -13.22 -8.28 6.01
CA HIS A 90 -12.91 -7.50 7.19
C HIS A 90 -12.05 -6.26 6.88
N MET A 91 -11.91 -5.88 5.59
CA MET A 91 -11.15 -4.72 5.12
C MET A 91 -9.63 -4.80 5.37
N TRP A 92 -9.10 -6.01 5.58
CA TRP A 92 -7.65 -6.20 5.66
C TRP A 92 -7.08 -6.34 4.26
N LEU A 93 -5.97 -5.63 3.99
CA LEU A 93 -5.23 -5.82 2.75
C LEU A 93 -4.38 -7.09 2.80
N GLY A 94 -4.09 -7.64 1.64
CA GLY A 94 -3.11 -8.72 1.44
C GLY A 94 -2.31 -8.48 0.18
N PHE A 95 -1.07 -8.96 0.15
CA PHE A 95 -0.19 -8.82 -1.01
C PHE A 95 0.11 -10.21 -1.56
N TYR A 96 -0.57 -10.55 -2.66
CA TYR A 96 -0.54 -11.86 -3.30
C TYR A 96 0.38 -11.86 -4.51
N ASN A 97 1.23 -12.85 -4.64
CA ASN A 97 2.04 -13.06 -5.83
C ASN A 97 1.39 -14.12 -6.72
N THR A 98 0.94 -13.74 -7.91
CA THR A 98 0.27 -14.66 -8.84
C THR A 98 1.22 -15.72 -9.43
N VAL A 99 2.53 -15.46 -9.45
CA VAL A 99 3.54 -16.41 -9.98
C VAL A 99 3.82 -17.52 -8.97
N SER A 100 3.98 -17.18 -7.68
CA SER A 100 4.21 -18.20 -6.64
C SER A 100 2.93 -18.77 -6.05
N GLY A 101 1.79 -18.10 -6.21
CA GLY A 101 0.53 -18.50 -5.59
C GLY A 101 0.46 -18.20 -4.09
N THR A 102 1.26 -17.26 -3.59
CA THR A 102 1.41 -17.04 -2.14
C THR A 102 1.29 -15.58 -1.72
N TYR A 103 0.82 -15.37 -0.49
CA TYR A 103 0.73 -14.08 0.18
C TYR A 103 1.99 -13.76 0.98
N ILE A 104 2.38 -12.48 1.02
CA ILE A 104 3.28 -12.00 2.08
C ILE A 104 2.56 -12.17 3.42
N GLY A 105 3.24 -12.79 4.38
CA GLY A 105 2.78 -12.89 5.74
C GLY A 105 3.94 -13.03 6.71
N HIS A 106 3.66 -12.93 8.00
CA HIS A 106 4.65 -13.11 9.04
C HIS A 106 4.39 -14.40 9.84
N ASP A 107 5.33 -14.81 10.70
CA ASP A 107 5.05 -15.83 11.72
C ASP A 107 4.89 -15.18 13.10
N ASN A 108 4.79 -15.93 14.20
CA ASN A 108 4.77 -15.35 15.56
C ASN A 108 6.07 -15.65 16.33
N ARG A 109 7.16 -15.95 15.63
CA ARG A 109 8.42 -16.38 16.26
C ARG A 109 9.17 -15.16 16.78
N LYS A 110 8.92 -14.80 18.04
CA LYS A 110 9.43 -13.58 18.69
C LYS A 110 10.94 -13.33 18.57
N SER A 111 11.78 -14.36 18.51
CA SER A 111 13.23 -14.22 18.35
C SER A 111 13.68 -13.90 16.93
N ASN A 112 12.78 -14.03 15.94
CA ASN A 112 12.94 -14.46 14.54
C ASN A 112 11.83 -13.86 13.66
N TRP A 113 11.19 -12.77 14.07
CA TRP A 113 9.92 -12.34 13.50
C TRP A 113 10.10 -11.75 12.09
N ARG A 114 10.02 -12.65 11.12
CA ARG A 114 10.33 -12.42 9.72
C ARG A 114 9.08 -12.55 8.88
N PHE A 115 9.10 -11.86 7.74
CA PHE A 115 8.11 -12.08 6.70
C PHE A 115 8.57 -13.20 5.77
N GLN A 116 7.58 -13.90 5.21
CA GLN A 116 7.74 -14.94 4.22
C GLN A 116 6.55 -14.89 3.25
N ALA A 117 6.70 -15.47 2.06
CA ALA A 117 5.60 -15.60 1.11
C ALA A 117 5.28 -17.08 0.84
N LYS A 118 4.65 -17.73 1.81
CA LYS A 118 4.35 -19.18 1.77
C LYS A 118 2.88 -19.53 1.96
N ALA A 119 2.07 -18.61 2.45
CA ALA A 119 0.66 -18.87 2.70
C ALA A 119 -0.12 -18.78 1.39
N GLU A 120 -0.96 -19.78 1.11
CA GLU A 120 -1.90 -19.77 -0.02
C GLU A 120 -3.23 -19.11 0.36
N ARG A 121 -3.37 -18.72 1.63
CA ARG A 121 -4.58 -18.13 2.21
C ARG A 121 -4.27 -16.74 2.77
N HIS A 122 -5.29 -15.89 2.77
CA HIS A 122 -5.22 -14.53 3.31
C HIS A 122 -5.78 -14.48 4.73
N ASP A 123 -5.08 -15.13 5.66
CA ASP A 123 -5.46 -15.23 7.07
C ASP A 123 -4.68 -14.21 7.92
N GLU A 124 -4.84 -14.24 9.25
CA GLU A 124 -4.42 -13.14 10.14
C GLU A 124 -2.96 -12.70 10.02
N TRP A 125 -2.07 -13.59 9.57
CA TRP A 125 -0.65 -13.34 9.44
C TRP A 125 -0.27 -12.65 8.11
N GLU A 126 -1.19 -12.65 7.16
CA GLU A 126 -1.10 -12.04 5.84
C GLU A 126 -1.92 -10.73 5.76
N TRP A 127 -2.52 -10.30 6.87
CA TRP A 127 -3.32 -9.08 6.96
C TRP A 127 -2.43 -7.85 7.15
N PHE A 128 -2.63 -6.88 6.25
CA PHE A 128 -1.94 -5.61 6.26
C PHE A 128 -2.89 -4.41 6.37
N CYS A 129 -2.37 -3.37 7.01
CA CYS A 129 -2.85 -2.01 6.88
C CYS A 129 -1.71 -1.16 6.30
N ALA A 130 -1.95 -0.50 5.18
CA ALA A 130 -1.02 0.48 4.62
C ALA A 130 -1.38 1.87 5.15
N ARG A 131 -0.46 2.52 5.85
CA ARG A 131 -0.68 3.86 6.40
C ARG A 131 0.29 4.85 5.78
N GLN A 132 -0.24 5.93 5.22
CA GLN A 132 0.58 6.99 4.65
C GLN A 132 1.52 7.58 5.71
N HIS A 133 2.78 7.79 5.33
CA HIS A 133 3.77 8.45 6.17
C HIS A 133 3.77 9.97 5.89
N PRO A 134 3.96 10.85 6.90
CA PRO A 134 3.94 12.30 6.69
C PRO A 134 4.94 12.81 5.64
N ASP A 135 6.08 12.13 5.52
CA ASP A 135 7.13 12.49 4.55
C ASP A 135 6.93 11.85 3.16
N GLY A 136 5.76 11.24 2.93
CA GLY A 136 5.43 10.50 1.71
C GLY A 136 5.66 9.00 1.82
N GLY A 137 5.12 8.23 0.88
CA GLY A 137 5.13 6.76 0.95
C GLY A 137 4.22 6.21 2.06
N HIS A 138 4.41 4.95 2.41
CA HIS A 138 3.52 4.21 3.30
C HIS A 138 4.29 3.27 4.23
N VAL A 139 3.89 3.23 5.49
CA VAL A 139 4.30 2.17 6.42
C VAL A 139 3.34 1.00 6.27
N LEU A 140 3.88 -0.20 6.09
CA LEU A 140 3.11 -1.44 6.12
C LEU A 140 3.01 -1.95 7.55
N LEU A 141 1.78 -2.04 8.05
CA LEU A 141 1.46 -2.49 9.40
C LEU A 141 0.82 -3.87 9.36
N VAL A 142 1.23 -4.74 10.28
CA VAL A 142 0.60 -6.05 10.49
C VAL A 142 -0.15 -6.07 11.81
N LYS A 143 -1.24 -6.85 11.86
CA LYS A 143 -1.99 -7.09 13.08
C LYS A 143 -1.17 -7.97 14.02
N HIS A 144 -0.92 -7.47 15.22
CA HIS A 144 -0.43 -8.27 16.33
C HIS A 144 -1.39 -8.17 17.51
N TRP A 145 -2.20 -9.21 17.71
CA TRP A 145 -3.26 -9.20 18.71
C TRP A 145 -4.20 -8.00 18.51
N GLY A 146 -4.26 -7.08 19.46
CA GLY A 146 -5.06 -5.85 19.40
C GLY A 146 -4.31 -4.62 18.90
N GLU A 147 -3.10 -4.79 18.34
CA GLU A 147 -2.21 -3.69 17.99
C GLU A 147 -1.63 -3.83 16.56
N PHE A 148 -0.90 -2.79 16.15
CA PHE A 148 -0.14 -2.76 14.91
C PHE A 148 1.36 -2.74 15.15
N LEU A 149 2.09 -3.53 14.37
CA LEU A 149 3.54 -3.45 14.28
C LEU A 149 3.98 -3.18 12.84
N PRO A 150 4.97 -2.31 12.61
CA PRO A 150 5.39 -2.01 11.26
C PRO A 150 6.36 -3.05 10.69
N MET A 151 6.35 -3.20 9.38
CA MET A 151 7.38 -3.90 8.63
C MET A 151 8.62 -3.01 8.52
N ARG A 152 9.80 -3.61 8.68
CA ARG A 152 11.09 -2.97 8.45
C ARG A 152 12.04 -3.85 7.65
N ILE A 153 13.02 -3.20 7.04
CA ILE A 153 14.21 -3.87 6.50
C ILE A 153 15.09 -4.33 7.67
N GLY A 154 15.72 -5.50 7.51
CA GLY A 154 16.71 -6.00 8.44
C GLY A 154 17.31 -7.33 8.01
N GLY A 155 17.66 -8.14 9.01
CA GLY A 155 18.31 -9.43 8.81
C GLY A 155 19.72 -9.29 8.26
N LYS A 156 20.19 -10.34 7.59
CA LYS A 156 21.53 -10.35 6.99
C LYS A 156 21.59 -9.37 5.81
N ASP A 157 22.62 -8.53 5.78
CA ASP A 157 22.91 -7.58 4.69
C ASP A 157 21.76 -6.60 4.36
N ASN A 158 20.82 -6.37 5.28
CA ASN A 158 19.60 -5.58 5.06
C ASN A 158 18.77 -6.07 3.85
N ARG A 159 18.72 -7.39 3.64
CA ARG A 159 17.99 -8.02 2.53
C ARG A 159 16.70 -8.72 2.95
N GLU A 160 16.42 -8.78 4.24
CA GLU A 160 15.25 -9.48 4.78
C GLU A 160 14.20 -8.49 5.28
N LEU A 161 12.96 -8.95 5.34
CA LEU A 161 11.84 -8.22 5.89
C LEU A 161 11.54 -8.75 7.29
N MET A 162 11.46 -7.85 8.26
CA MET A 162 11.25 -8.17 9.67
C MET A 162 10.10 -7.33 10.23
N VAL A 163 9.44 -7.85 11.25
CA VAL A 163 8.55 -7.03 12.06
C VAL A 163 9.38 -6.15 13.00
N ASP A 164 9.07 -4.86 13.02
CA ASP A 164 9.64 -3.90 13.96
C ASP A 164 8.94 -4.02 15.32
N ALA A 165 9.35 -5.03 16.08
CA ALA A 165 8.87 -5.24 17.44
C ALA A 165 9.30 -4.13 18.42
N LYS A 166 10.31 -3.32 18.06
CA LYS A 166 10.79 -2.20 18.87
C LYS A 166 9.98 -0.92 18.64
N ARG A 167 9.17 -0.88 17.58
CA ARG A 167 8.27 0.24 17.25
C ARG A 167 9.04 1.53 16.96
N GLU A 168 10.15 1.39 16.25
CA GLU A 168 11.01 2.49 15.80
C GLU A 168 10.46 3.19 14.54
N GLY A 169 9.34 2.72 14.00
CA GLY A 169 8.58 3.37 12.92
C GLY A 169 8.50 2.56 11.63
N GLY A 170 9.32 1.50 11.52
CA GLY A 170 9.40 0.68 10.33
C GLY A 170 10.10 1.33 9.13
N THR A 171 9.99 0.66 7.99
CA THR A 171 10.43 1.19 6.69
C THR A 171 9.24 1.84 5.98
N VAL A 172 9.50 2.99 5.37
CA VAL A 172 8.56 3.68 4.49
C VAL A 172 8.71 3.14 3.08
N TRP A 173 7.63 2.60 2.53
CA TRP A 173 7.57 1.95 1.22
C TRP A 173 6.92 2.84 0.18
N GLU A 174 7.42 2.75 -1.04
CA GLU A 174 6.81 3.30 -2.23
C GLU A 174 6.01 2.21 -2.95
N PHE A 175 4.74 2.49 -3.24
CA PHE A 175 3.90 1.64 -4.08
C PHE A 175 3.88 2.19 -5.50
N ILE A 176 4.42 1.40 -6.43
CA ILE A 176 4.44 1.71 -7.86
C ILE A 176 3.39 0.84 -8.52
N LYS A 177 2.31 1.45 -9.00
CA LYS A 177 1.24 0.73 -9.67
C LYS A 177 1.73 0.21 -11.01
N VAL A 178 1.49 -1.07 -11.27
CA VAL A 178 1.74 -1.70 -12.56
C VAL A 178 0.48 -1.55 -13.39
N ASP A 179 0.52 -0.67 -14.39
CA ASP A 179 -0.55 -0.53 -15.36
C ASP A 179 -0.39 -1.66 -16.38
N LEU A 180 -1.24 -2.69 -16.28
CA LEU A 180 -1.40 -3.64 -17.37
C LEU A 180 -2.14 -2.89 -18.49
N GLU A 181 -1.41 -2.48 -19.54
CA GLU A 181 -2.05 -2.10 -20.79
C GLU A 181 -2.95 -3.27 -21.22
N LYS A 182 -4.24 -2.98 -21.41
CA LYS A 182 -5.25 -3.94 -21.85
C LYS A 182 -5.20 -4.13 -23.35
#